data_AF-A0A7W2MMH0-F1
#
_entry.id   AF-A0A7W2MMH0-F1
#
_cell.length_a   1.000
_cell.length_b   1.000
_cell.length_c   1.000
_cell.angle_alpha   90.00
_cell.angle_beta   90.00
_cell.angle_gamma   90.00
#
_symmetry.space_group_name_H-M   'P 1'
#
loop_
_entity.id
_entity.type
_entity.pdbx_description
1 polymer ?
#
loop_
_entity_poly.entity_id
_entity_poly.type
_entity_poly.pdbx_seq_one_letter_code
_entity_poly.pdbx_strand_id
1 'polypeptide(L)'
;MRIFIFLVLISTSNFASANSSVDAENEGEAVGILFGYLKEVDVYKFMCSKYAPEMKETISRATDDWMNRNNTIVASLLSGLERTPENEVNELLAVAQKTSRNRIILFNKLSKTEQGELCSKMVTGLTEDTVKQKYPLAIKHLSK
;
A
#
# COMPACT_ATOMS: atom_id res chain seq x y z
N MET A 1 -22.95 -8.22 -56.90
CA MET A 1 -21.80 -8.18 -55.98
C MET A 1 -22.03 -7.03 -55.00
N ARG A 2 -22.38 -7.32 -53.73
CA ARG A 2 -22.60 -6.30 -52.69
C ARG A 2 -21.40 -6.34 -51.75
N ILE A 3 -20.57 -5.30 -51.77
CA ILE A 3 -19.44 -5.13 -50.85
C ILE A 3 -19.99 -4.42 -49.62
N PHE A 4 -20.15 -5.17 -48.52
CA PHE A 4 -20.39 -4.59 -47.20
C PHE A 4 -19.03 -4.20 -46.62
N ILE A 5 -18.81 -2.89 -46.44
CA ILE A 5 -17.62 -2.35 -45.79
C ILE A 5 -17.78 -2.54 -44.28
N PHE A 6 -17.00 -3.46 -43.72
CA PHE A 6 -16.75 -3.58 -42.28
C PHE A 6 -15.94 -2.35 -41.84
N LEU A 7 -16.59 -1.39 -41.20
CA LEU A 7 -15.93 -0.36 -40.40
C LEU A 7 -15.93 -0.82 -38.93
N VAL A 8 -14.97 -1.69 -38.62
CA VAL A 8 -14.59 -2.02 -37.25
C VAL A 8 -13.78 -0.83 -36.73
N LEU A 9 -14.47 0.20 -36.24
CA LEU A 9 -13.88 1.18 -35.32
C LEU A 9 -13.95 0.61 -33.91
N ILE A 10 -13.16 -0.43 -33.66
CA ILE A 10 -12.78 -0.80 -32.30
C ILE A 10 -11.58 0.08 -31.98
N SER A 11 -11.88 1.31 -31.57
CA SER A 11 -10.95 2.13 -30.80
C SER A 11 -10.83 1.50 -29.42
N THR A 12 -10.04 0.45 -29.28
CA THR A 12 -9.54 -0.02 -27.99
C THR A 12 -8.59 1.04 -27.46
N SER A 13 -9.14 2.10 -26.88
CA SER A 13 -8.48 2.86 -25.83
C SER A 13 -8.37 1.95 -24.60
N ASN A 14 -7.47 0.97 -24.69
CA ASN A 14 -6.86 0.34 -23.54
C ASN A 14 -6.04 1.41 -22.82
N PHE A 15 -6.11 1.39 -21.48
CA PHE A 15 -5.60 2.40 -20.53
C PHE A 15 -6.57 3.51 -20.14
N ALA A 16 -7.83 3.19 -19.90
CA ALA A 16 -8.47 3.70 -18.68
C ALA A 16 -8.30 2.60 -17.63
N SER A 17 -7.29 2.73 -16.76
CA SER A 17 -7.28 1.95 -15.52
C SER A 17 -8.59 2.28 -14.80
N ALA A 18 -9.55 1.37 -14.80
CA ALA A 18 -10.70 1.50 -13.92
C ALA A 18 -10.14 1.69 -12.52
N ASN A 19 -10.42 2.84 -11.89
CA ASN A 19 -10.04 3.07 -10.50
C ASN A 19 -10.52 1.86 -9.70
N SER A 20 -9.62 1.26 -8.92
CA SER A 20 -10.04 0.21 -7.99
C SER A 20 -11.17 0.79 -7.14
N SER A 21 -12.25 0.04 -6.91
CA SER A 21 -13.37 0.45 -6.03
C SER A 21 -12.96 0.62 -4.56
N VAL A 22 -11.65 0.57 -4.29
CA VAL A 22 -10.99 0.59 -2.98
C VAL A 22 -9.81 1.59 -2.99
N ASP A 23 -9.75 2.50 -3.97
CA ASP A 23 -8.78 3.61 -4.02
C ASP A 23 -9.44 4.92 -3.54
N ALA A 24 -8.64 5.96 -3.30
CA ALA A 24 -9.10 7.21 -2.72
C ALA A 24 -9.92 8.07 -3.69
N GLU A 25 -11.04 8.63 -3.21
CA GLU A 25 -11.81 9.66 -3.91
C GLU A 25 -11.40 11.08 -3.51
N ASN A 26 -10.80 11.24 -2.33
CA ASN A 26 -10.37 12.52 -1.77
C ASN A 26 -9.08 12.37 -0.94
N GLU A 27 -8.55 13.52 -0.47
CA GLU A 27 -7.30 13.55 0.31
C GLU A 27 -7.42 12.83 1.65
N GLY A 28 -8.56 12.91 2.34
CA GLY A 28 -8.77 12.24 3.63
C GLY A 28 -8.75 10.71 3.49
N GLU A 29 -9.39 10.19 2.45
CA GLU A 29 -9.30 8.76 2.12
C GLU A 29 -7.88 8.34 1.73
N ALA A 30 -7.16 9.18 0.98
CA ALA A 30 -5.77 8.93 0.64
C ALA A 30 -4.88 8.84 1.89
N VAL A 31 -5.07 9.74 2.86
CA VAL A 31 -4.42 9.71 4.17
C VAL A 31 -4.74 8.39 4.89
N GLY A 32 -6.01 8.00 4.96
CA GLY A 32 -6.43 6.75 5.62
C GLY A 32 -5.84 5.49 4.97
N ILE A 33 -5.89 5.39 3.64
CA ILE A 33 -5.33 4.27 2.87
C ILE A 33 -3.82 4.16 3.11
N LEU A 34 -3.09 5.26 2.95
CA LEU A 34 -1.63 5.20 3.07
C LEU A 34 -1.20 5.00 4.52
N PHE A 35 -1.89 5.60 5.49
CA PHE A 35 -1.66 5.31 6.91
C PHE A 35 -1.83 3.82 7.21
N GLY A 36 -2.91 3.21 6.71
CA GLY A 36 -3.16 1.78 6.85
C GLY A 36 -2.06 0.91 6.22
N TYR A 37 -1.56 1.32 5.05
CA TYR A 37 -0.43 0.67 4.39
C TYR A 37 0.87 0.78 5.22
N LEU A 38 1.23 1.95 5.73
CA LEU A 38 2.43 2.10 6.54
C LEU A 38 2.33 1.32 7.86
N LYS A 39 1.13 1.21 8.45
CA LYS A 39 0.93 0.33 9.61
C LYS A 39 1.04 -1.14 9.27
N GLU A 40 0.67 -1.55 8.06
CA GLU A 40 0.98 -2.88 7.55
C GLU A 40 2.48 -3.12 7.48
N VAL A 41 3.22 -2.16 6.92
CA VAL A 41 4.67 -2.20 6.80
C VAL A 41 5.33 -2.34 8.19
N ASP A 42 4.93 -1.50 9.15
CA ASP A 42 5.45 -1.53 10.52
C ASP A 42 5.28 -2.93 11.17
N VAL A 43 4.08 -3.51 11.05
CA VAL A 43 3.78 -4.83 11.60
C VAL A 43 4.63 -5.90 10.96
N TYR A 44 4.70 -5.95 9.62
CA TYR A 44 5.49 -6.99 8.96
C TYR A 44 7.00 -6.77 9.16
N LYS A 45 7.49 -5.54 9.21
CA LYS A 45 8.88 -5.23 9.60
C LYS A 45 9.20 -5.83 10.97
N PHE A 46 8.33 -5.64 11.96
CA PHE A 46 8.49 -6.25 13.28
C PHE A 46 8.45 -7.78 13.24
N MET A 47 7.44 -8.36 12.58
CA MET A 47 7.28 -9.81 12.51
C MET A 47 8.44 -10.49 11.78
N CYS A 48 8.82 -9.98 10.61
CA CYS A 48 9.95 -10.48 9.86
C CYS A 48 11.25 -10.39 10.65
N SER A 49 11.50 -9.27 11.34
CA SER A 49 12.69 -9.13 12.19
C SER A 49 12.76 -10.16 13.32
N LYS A 50 11.59 -10.61 13.83
CA LYS A 50 11.50 -11.56 14.94
C LYS A 50 11.58 -13.02 14.48
N TYR A 51 10.96 -13.36 13.35
CA TYR A 51 10.78 -14.75 12.92
C TYR A 51 11.66 -15.16 11.72
N ALA A 52 12.19 -14.18 10.97
CA ALA A 52 13.14 -14.32 9.88
C ALA A 52 14.29 -13.31 10.07
N PRO A 53 15.10 -13.43 11.14
CA PRO A 53 16.10 -12.43 11.52
C PRO A 53 17.12 -12.12 10.41
N GLU A 54 17.40 -13.07 9.53
CA GLU A 54 18.21 -12.89 8.32
C GLU A 54 17.65 -11.83 7.36
N MET A 55 16.34 -11.57 7.41
CA MET A 55 15.66 -10.55 6.60
C MET A 55 15.59 -9.19 7.29
N LYS A 56 15.98 -9.07 8.57
CA LYS A 56 15.83 -7.85 9.39
C LYS A 56 16.45 -6.62 8.73
N GLU A 57 17.70 -6.73 8.29
CA GLU A 57 18.40 -5.61 7.65
C GLU A 57 17.78 -5.29 6.29
N THR A 58 17.47 -6.31 5.51
CA THR A 58 16.88 -6.18 4.17
C THR A 58 15.53 -5.47 4.22
N ILE A 59 14.62 -5.87 5.12
CA ILE A 59 13.31 -5.22 5.25
C ILE A 59 13.44 -3.80 5.81
N SER A 60 14.35 -3.57 6.76
CA SER A 60 14.58 -2.23 7.30
C SER A 60 15.07 -1.28 6.21
N ARG A 61 16.09 -1.70 5.44
CA ARG A 61 16.62 -0.92 4.32
C ARG A 61 15.56 -0.67 3.25
N ALA A 62 14.79 -1.69 2.87
CA ALA A 62 13.73 -1.53 1.87
C ALA A 62 12.64 -0.55 2.33
N THR A 63 12.27 -0.55 3.61
CA THR A 63 11.35 0.43 4.19
C THR A 63 11.94 1.84 4.13
N ASP A 64 13.17 2.01 4.61
CA ASP A 64 13.81 3.33 4.67
C ASP A 64 14.03 3.89 3.25
N ASP A 65 14.45 3.06 2.31
CA ASP A 65 14.60 3.43 0.90
C ASP A 65 13.25 3.81 0.28
N TRP A 66 12.17 3.08 0.58
CA TRP A 66 10.83 3.43 0.09
C TRP A 66 10.37 4.78 0.66
N MET A 67 10.58 5.02 1.96
CA MET A 67 10.23 6.29 2.62
C MET A 67 11.03 7.45 2.02
N ASN A 68 12.32 7.25 1.74
CA ASN A 68 13.17 8.26 1.12
C ASN A 68 12.75 8.58 -0.32
N ARG A 69 12.45 7.56 -1.14
CA ARG A 69 11.95 7.75 -2.51
C ARG A 69 10.59 8.43 -2.55
N ASN A 70 9.78 8.25 -1.51
CA ASN A 70 8.42 8.79 -1.39
C ASN A 70 8.30 9.89 -0.32
N ASN A 71 9.36 10.64 -0.07
CA ASN A 71 9.41 11.62 1.02
C ASN A 71 8.31 12.69 0.96
N THR A 72 7.95 13.18 -0.24
CA THR A 72 6.83 14.11 -0.44
C THR A 72 5.52 13.49 0.01
N ILE A 73 5.25 12.25 -0.40
CA ILE A 73 4.03 11.52 -0.03
C ILE A 73 3.97 11.28 1.48
N VAL A 74 5.10 10.93 2.09
CA VAL A 74 5.21 10.77 3.56
C VAL A 74 4.96 12.10 4.27
N ALA A 75 5.53 13.20 3.80
CA ALA A 75 5.30 14.53 4.38
C ALA A 75 3.84 14.96 4.26
N SER A 76 3.21 14.76 3.10
CA SER A 76 1.79 15.05 2.88
C SER A 76 0.88 14.18 3.73
N LEU A 77 1.23 12.91 3.94
CA LEU A 77 0.54 12.04 4.89
C LEU A 77 0.60 12.60 6.32
N LEU A 78 1.78 12.98 6.80
CA LEU A 78 1.95 13.52 8.15
C LEU A 78 1.16 14.82 8.34
N SER A 79 1.28 15.76 7.39
CA SER A 79 0.49 16.99 7.38
C SER A 79 -1.02 16.73 7.28
N GLY A 80 -1.42 15.71 6.54
CA GLY A 80 -2.81 15.26 6.47
C GLY A 80 -3.32 14.80 7.83
N LEU A 81 -2.59 13.91 8.49
CA LEU A 81 -2.91 13.41 9.83
C LEU A 81 -2.96 14.52 10.89
N GLU A 82 -2.07 15.51 10.82
CA GLU A 82 -2.08 16.68 11.71
C GLU A 82 -3.33 17.55 11.55
N ARG A 83 -3.89 17.61 10.33
CA ARG A 83 -5.12 18.35 10.03
C ARG A 83 -6.39 17.54 10.27
N THR A 84 -6.30 16.21 10.36
CA THR A 84 -7.44 15.34 10.63
C THR A 84 -7.92 15.54 12.07
N PRO A 85 -9.24 15.70 12.30
CA PRO A 85 -9.80 15.78 13.65
C PRO A 85 -9.36 14.61 14.54
N GLU A 86 -9.04 14.89 15.81
CA GLU A 86 -8.48 13.90 16.73
C GLU A 86 -9.35 12.64 16.88
N ASN A 87 -10.68 12.80 16.88
CA ASN A 87 -11.61 11.68 16.93
C ASN A 87 -11.48 10.74 15.71
N GLU A 88 -11.30 11.29 14.51
CA GLU A 88 -11.12 10.51 13.28
C GLU A 88 -9.75 9.82 13.26
N VAL A 89 -8.69 10.50 13.73
CA VAL A 89 -7.36 9.87 13.90
C VAL A 89 -7.43 8.71 14.88
N ASN A 90 -8.17 8.86 15.98
CA ASN A 90 -8.37 7.79 16.97
C ASN A 90 -9.14 6.61 16.39
N GLU A 91 -10.14 6.85 15.54
CA GLU A 91 -10.84 5.79 14.80
C GLU A 91 -9.91 5.05 13.84
N LEU A 92 -9.09 5.77 13.06
CA LEU A 92 -8.07 5.17 12.20
C LEU A 92 -7.07 4.31 12.99
N LEU A 93 -6.62 4.79 14.15
CA LEU A 93 -5.74 4.06 15.04
C LEU A 93 -6.40 2.78 15.58
N ALA A 94 -7.66 2.84 16.00
CA ALA A 94 -8.40 1.68 16.49
C ALA A 94 -8.55 0.60 15.40
N VAL A 95 -8.89 1.01 14.17
CA VAL A 95 -8.97 0.11 13.01
C VAL A 95 -7.60 -0.48 12.69
N ALA A 96 -6.54 0.34 12.69
CA ALA A 96 -5.18 -0.11 12.45
C ALA A 96 -4.71 -1.11 13.51
N GLN A 97 -5.01 -0.89 14.80
CA GLN A 97 -4.67 -1.82 15.88
C GLN A 97 -5.38 -3.17 15.72
N LYS A 98 -6.69 -3.16 15.42
CA LYS A 98 -7.45 -4.38 15.16
C LYS A 98 -6.87 -5.16 13.98
N THR A 99 -6.58 -4.47 12.89
CA THR A 99 -5.99 -5.06 11.68
C THR A 99 -4.59 -5.61 11.96
N SER A 100 -3.77 -4.88 12.71
CA SER A 100 -2.43 -5.31 13.13
C SER A 100 -2.47 -6.60 13.93
N ARG A 101 -3.38 -6.68 14.93
CA ARG A 101 -3.57 -7.92 15.72
C ARG A 101 -3.94 -9.10 14.82
N ASN A 102 -4.87 -8.92 13.90
CA ASN A 102 -5.28 -9.98 12.97
C ASN A 102 -4.12 -10.43 12.08
N ARG A 103 -3.33 -9.49 11.54
CA ARG A 103 -2.15 -9.80 10.72
C ARG A 103 -1.10 -10.59 11.49
N ILE A 104 -0.84 -10.23 12.75
CA ILE A 104 0.09 -10.97 13.62
C ILE A 104 -0.40 -12.41 13.85
N ILE A 105 -1.70 -12.58 14.15
CA ILE A 105 -2.29 -13.91 14.33
C ILE A 105 -2.15 -14.74 13.06
N LEU A 106 -2.43 -14.16 11.89
CA LEU A 106 -2.31 -14.86 10.61
C LEU A 106 -0.86 -15.22 10.30
N PHE A 107 0.08 -14.29 10.51
CA PHE A 107 1.51 -14.54 10.31
C PHE A 107 2.02 -15.69 11.19
N ASN A 108 1.61 -15.73 12.46
CA ASN A 108 2.01 -16.79 13.39
C ASN A 108 1.45 -18.18 13.04
N LYS A 109 0.41 -18.26 12.20
CA LYS A 109 -0.14 -19.53 11.71
C LYS A 109 0.61 -20.08 10.49
N LEU A 110 1.42 -19.26 9.84
CA LEU A 110 2.25 -19.66 8.70
C LEU A 110 3.41 -20.54 9.16
N SER A 111 3.81 -21.48 8.32
CA SER A 111 5.07 -22.20 8.46
C SER A 111 6.28 -21.26 8.34
N LYS A 112 7.46 -21.69 8.80
CA LYS A 112 8.69 -20.89 8.68
C LYS A 112 9.00 -20.49 7.23
N THR A 113 8.78 -21.41 6.29
CA THR A 113 8.98 -21.14 4.86
C THR A 113 8.02 -20.06 4.37
N GLU A 114 6.73 -20.18 4.66
CA GLU A 114 5.71 -19.18 4.27
C GLU A 114 5.96 -17.81 4.93
N GLN A 115 6.46 -17.79 6.17
CA GLN A 115 6.88 -16.54 6.84
C GLN A 115 8.02 -15.87 6.07
N GLY A 116 9.05 -16.63 5.70
CA GLY A 116 10.18 -16.13 4.90
C GLY A 116 9.76 -15.63 3.51
N GLU A 117 8.86 -16.34 2.84
CA GLU A 117 8.28 -15.92 1.56
C GLU A 117 7.48 -14.62 1.68
N LEU A 118 6.65 -14.50 2.72
CA LEU A 118 5.89 -13.28 2.98
C LEU A 118 6.81 -12.08 3.27
N CYS A 119 7.88 -12.29 4.03
CA CYS A 119 8.90 -11.27 4.30
C CYS A 119 9.63 -10.83 3.03
N SER A 120 9.97 -11.79 2.16
CA SER A 120 10.60 -11.51 0.87
C SER A 120 9.66 -10.73 -0.04
N LYS A 121 8.39 -11.13 -0.11
CA LYS A 121 7.35 -10.42 -0.87
C LYS A 121 7.16 -8.98 -0.37
N MET A 122 7.25 -8.76 0.94
CA MET A 122 7.19 -7.42 1.52
C MET A 122 8.35 -6.54 1.04
N VAL A 123 9.57 -7.07 1.06
CA VAL A 123 10.77 -6.38 0.54
C VAL A 123 10.60 -6.04 -0.94
N THR A 124 10.17 -7.01 -1.75
CA THR A 124 9.90 -6.77 -3.18
C THR A 124 8.85 -5.69 -3.36
N GLY A 125 7.74 -5.76 -2.61
CA GLY A 125 6.65 -4.79 -2.69
C GLY A 125 7.07 -3.35 -2.37
N LEU A 126 7.97 -3.18 -1.38
CA LEU A 126 8.59 -1.89 -1.04
C LEU A 126 9.60 -1.44 -2.12
N THR A 127 10.37 -2.37 -2.68
CA THR A 127 11.38 -2.05 -3.70
C THR A 127 10.74 -1.60 -5.01
N GLU A 128 9.69 -2.29 -5.43
CA GLU A 128 8.95 -2.04 -6.68
C GLU A 128 7.84 -0.99 -6.55
N ASP A 129 7.65 -0.43 -5.35
CA ASP A 129 6.62 0.57 -5.07
C ASP A 129 5.20 0.09 -5.45
N THR A 130 4.87 -1.13 -5.04
CA THR A 130 3.58 -1.78 -5.39
C THR A 130 2.37 -1.03 -4.85
N VAL A 131 2.52 -0.23 -3.79
CA VAL A 131 1.45 0.61 -3.25
C VAL A 131 0.98 1.66 -4.28
N LYS A 132 1.89 2.18 -5.11
CA LYS A 132 1.56 3.10 -6.20
C LYS A 132 0.76 2.46 -7.32
N GLN A 133 1.02 1.17 -7.58
CA GLN A 133 0.24 0.39 -8.54
C GLN A 133 -1.14 0.04 -7.98
N LYS A 134 -1.22 -0.22 -6.67
CA LYS A 134 -2.45 -0.63 -5.99
C LYS A 134 -3.40 0.54 -5.70
N TYR A 135 -2.86 1.71 -5.38
CA TYR A 135 -3.61 2.91 -4.99
C TYR A 135 -3.12 4.16 -5.73
N PRO A 136 -3.17 4.20 -7.07
CA PRO A 136 -2.65 5.31 -7.86
C PRO A 136 -3.31 6.65 -7.51
N LEU A 137 -4.60 6.68 -7.15
CA LEU A 137 -5.28 7.92 -6.77
C LEU A 137 -4.85 8.39 -5.38
N ALA A 138 -4.74 7.49 -4.40
CA ALA A 138 -4.22 7.86 -3.09
C ALA A 138 -2.82 8.48 -3.20
N ILE A 139 -1.92 7.87 -3.99
CA ILE A 139 -0.61 8.44 -4.27
C ILE A 139 -0.73 9.80 -4.96
N LYS A 140 -1.62 9.94 -5.96
CA LYS A 140 -1.82 11.22 -6.66
C LYS A 140 -2.33 12.33 -5.74
N HIS A 141 -3.19 12.03 -4.78
CA HIS A 141 -3.68 13.00 -3.80
C HIS A 141 -2.55 13.48 -2.88
N LEU A 142 -1.64 12.58 -2.49
CA LEU A 142 -0.54 12.87 -1.56
C LEU A 142 0.76 13.34 -2.23
N SER A 143 0.86 13.26 -3.55
CA SER A 143 2.04 13.73 -4.31
C SER A 143 2.01 15.23 -4.63
N LYS A 144 1.02 15.96 -4.11
CA LYS A 144 0.81 17.39 -4.37
C LYS A 144 1.53 18.26 -3.36
#